data_AF-A0A822D2G4-F1
#
_entry.id   AF-A0A822D2G4-F1
#
_cell.length_a   1.000
_cell.length_b   1.000
_cell.length_c   1.000
_cell.angle_alpha   90.00
_cell.angle_beta   90.00
_cell.angle_gamma   90.00
#
_symmetry.space_group_name_H-M   'P 1'
#
loop_
_entity.id
_entity.type
_entity.pdbx_description
1 polymer ?
#
loop_
_entity_poly.entity_id
_entity_poly.type
_entity_poly.pdbx_seq_one_letter_code
_entity_poly.pdbx_strand_id
1 'polypeptide(L)'
;MDELIVIILQSHVLRLNHNQNSIINSNDDNNNNNNTSIINSKLSMDCINIKFDEDINFHLLRHWSLYDSIYYTHDMIISFKLWSSRGLSQLKEFLADLGIPKREYEQYYRDMNIKYKLNIKKQILNKRLQDKYHYTTNTIILPTFLLTSGFTLKLSPQDIVYSVMSTLQTSSSTTTTTTSTSIMIDLTQCFSLALSCLNYNQLEQYINGIELEKIYTKKKHYLIETLLQSDKNLTFNNTIPFILLKFDQNMFNS
;
A
#
# COMPACT_ATOMS: atom_id res chain seq x y z
N MET A 1 -8.32 8.70 9.18
CA MET A 1 -7.65 9.99 8.94
C MET A 1 -8.68 11.05 9.26
N ASP A 2 -8.36 11.97 10.18
CA ASP A 2 -9.27 13.08 10.48
C ASP A 2 -9.41 13.94 9.24
N GLU A 3 -10.64 14.18 8.78
CA GLU A 3 -10.92 14.96 7.56
C GLU A 3 -10.24 16.33 7.58
N LEU A 4 -10.14 16.94 8.77
CA LEU A 4 -9.45 18.21 8.99
C LEU A 4 -7.97 18.17 8.61
N ILE A 5 -7.24 17.11 8.95
CA ILE A 5 -5.82 16.97 8.64
C ILE A 5 -5.64 16.85 7.12
N VAL A 6 -6.50 16.09 6.46
CA VAL A 6 -6.47 15.93 4.99
C VAL A 6 -6.68 17.27 4.29
N ILE A 7 -7.67 18.06 4.73
CA ILE A 7 -7.96 19.39 4.19
C ILE A 7 -6.76 20.33 4.36
N ILE A 8 -6.16 20.36 5.55
CA ILE A 8 -4.98 21.18 5.84
C ILE A 8 -3.83 20.79 4.91
N LEU A 9 -3.49 19.49 4.86
CA LEU A 9 -2.40 19.00 3.99
C LEU A 9 -2.67 19.28 2.51
N GLN A 10 -3.92 19.10 2.05
CA GLN A 10 -4.32 19.42 0.69
C GLN A 10 -4.09 20.90 0.35
N SER A 11 -4.43 21.81 1.27
CA SER A 11 -4.19 23.26 1.08
C SER A 11 -2.69 23.58 0.96
N HIS A 12 -1.84 22.91 1.76
CA HIS A 12 -0.39 23.06 1.69
C HIS A 12 0.20 22.53 0.39
N VAL A 13 -0.26 21.36 -0.08
CA VAL A 13 0.17 20.78 -1.36
C VAL A 13 -0.19 21.70 -2.52
N LEU A 14 -1.42 22.22 -2.55
CA LEU A 14 -1.85 23.17 -3.58
C LEU A 14 -1.00 24.45 -3.58
N ARG A 15 -0.70 24.98 -2.39
CA ARG A 15 0.15 26.17 -2.23
C ARG A 15 1.56 25.96 -2.77
N LEU A 16 2.18 24.81 -2.45
CA LEU A 16 3.54 24.50 -2.90
C LEU A 16 3.60 24.24 -4.41
N ASN A 17 2.62 23.54 -4.95
CA ASN A 17 2.53 23.29 -6.40
C ASN A 17 2.31 24.59 -7.19
N HIS A 18 1.49 25.52 -6.68
CA HIS A 18 1.33 26.83 -7.31
C HIS A 18 2.64 27.62 -7.33
N ASN A 19 3.42 27.58 -6.23
CA ASN A 19 4.71 28.25 -6.15
C ASN A 19 5.72 27.69 -7.17
N GLN A 20 5.77 26.37 -7.33
CA GLN A 20 6.61 25.71 -8.34
C GLN A 20 6.22 26.12 -9.77
N ASN A 21 4.92 26.14 -10.08
CA ASN A 21 4.44 26.58 -11.39
C ASN A 21 4.73 28.07 -11.66
N SER A 22 4.63 28.94 -10.65
CA SER A 22 4.98 30.36 -10.83
C SER A 22 6.47 30.57 -11.10
N ILE A 23 7.36 29.78 -10.45
CA ILE A 23 8.80 29.84 -10.69
C ILE A 23 9.15 29.37 -12.12
N ILE A 24 8.46 28.34 -12.61
CA ILE A 24 8.63 27.84 -13.99
C ILE A 24 8.17 28.90 -15.00
N ASN A 25 6.99 29.49 -14.80
CA ASN A 25 6.48 30.52 -15.71
C ASN A 25 7.39 31.75 -15.79
N SER A 26 8.01 32.17 -14.68
CA SER A 26 9.00 33.27 -14.70
C SER A 26 10.31 32.94 -15.45
N ASN A 27 10.62 31.66 -15.65
CA ASN A 27 11.80 31.23 -16.41
C ASN A 27 11.51 31.02 -17.91
N ASP A 28 10.24 30.85 -18.29
CA ASP A 28 9.82 30.54 -19.66
C ASP A 28 9.47 31.79 -20.51
N ASP A 29 9.51 33.00 -19.94
CA ASP A 29 9.29 34.27 -20.67
C ASP A 29 10.39 34.59 -21.72
N ASN A 30 11.37 33.70 -21.93
CA ASN A 30 12.45 33.87 -22.91
C ASN A 30 12.39 32.95 -24.14
N ASN A 31 11.33 32.16 -24.37
CA ASN A 31 11.21 31.39 -25.62
C ASN A 31 9.77 31.32 -26.15
N ASN A 32 9.39 32.36 -26.89
CA ASN A 32 8.28 32.31 -27.82
C ASN A 32 8.58 31.28 -28.92
N ASN A 33 7.82 30.17 -28.95
CA ASN A 33 7.29 29.60 -30.20
C ASN A 33 6.20 28.55 -29.91
N ASN A 34 4.99 28.97 -30.27
CA ASN A 34 3.74 28.23 -30.45
C ASN A 34 3.88 26.73 -30.73
N ASN A 35 3.40 25.89 -29.81
CA ASN A 35 2.69 24.62 -30.05
C ASN A 35 2.02 24.15 -28.75
N THR A 36 0.71 24.40 -28.63
CA THR A 36 -0.17 24.05 -27.52
C THR A 36 -0.47 22.55 -27.46
N SER A 37 0.57 21.74 -27.24
CA SER A 37 0.44 20.30 -26.90
C SER A 37 1.57 19.79 -25.99
N ILE A 38 2.30 20.67 -25.31
CA ILE A 38 3.42 20.32 -24.42
C ILE A 38 3.37 21.18 -23.14
N ILE A 39 2.25 21.16 -22.41
CA ILE A 39 2.23 21.56 -20.98
C ILE A 39 2.61 20.36 -20.09
N ASN A 40 3.32 19.38 -20.68
CA ASN A 40 4.19 18.45 -19.95
C ASN A 40 5.57 19.09 -19.85
N SER A 41 5.65 20.35 -19.42
CA SER A 41 6.88 21.10 -19.26
C SER A 41 7.73 20.44 -18.17
N LYS A 42 8.63 19.57 -18.65
CA LYS A 42 9.83 19.05 -17.99
C LYS A 42 9.61 18.65 -16.52
N LEU A 43 9.16 17.41 -16.35
CA LEU A 43 9.63 16.58 -15.25
C LEU A 43 11.17 16.53 -15.34
N SER A 44 11.85 17.51 -14.74
CA SER A 44 13.25 17.35 -14.39
C SER A 44 13.39 16.01 -13.68
N MET A 45 14.44 15.25 -13.99
CA MET A 45 14.68 13.93 -13.38
C MET A 45 14.67 13.99 -11.84
N ASP A 46 14.92 15.18 -11.29
CA ASP A 46 15.03 15.46 -9.86
C ASP A 46 13.82 16.20 -9.26
N CYS A 47 12.76 16.52 -10.03
CA CYS A 47 11.61 17.24 -9.46
C CYS A 47 10.61 16.26 -8.81
N ILE A 48 10.46 16.39 -7.49
CA ILE A 48 9.41 15.73 -6.72
C ILE A 48 8.10 16.50 -6.92
N ASN A 49 7.05 15.78 -7.31
CA ASN A 49 5.70 16.32 -7.42
C ASN A 49 4.75 15.50 -6.56
N ILE A 50 4.10 16.17 -5.60
CA ILE A 50 3.09 15.57 -4.73
C ILE A 50 1.72 16.01 -5.24
N LYS A 51 0.86 15.03 -5.54
CA LYS A 51 -0.51 15.26 -5.99
C LYS A 51 -1.50 14.71 -4.98
N PHE A 52 -2.58 15.44 -4.76
CA PHE A 52 -3.74 14.92 -4.06
C PHE A 52 -4.63 14.19 -5.07
N ASP A 53 -4.95 12.93 -4.80
CA ASP A 53 -5.83 12.11 -5.63
C ASP A 53 -6.59 11.11 -4.77
N GLU A 54 -7.73 10.65 -5.26
CA GLU A 54 -8.46 9.55 -4.66
C GLU A 54 -7.89 8.24 -5.22
N ASP A 55 -7.09 7.53 -4.41
CA ASP A 55 -6.46 6.28 -4.82
C ASP A 55 -7.17 5.06 -4.22
N ILE A 56 -6.90 3.90 -4.80
CA ILE A 56 -7.41 2.62 -4.31
C ILE A 56 -6.48 2.13 -3.20
N ASN A 57 -7.02 2.04 -1.99
CA ASN A 57 -6.38 1.55 -0.77
C ASN A 57 -6.37 0.02 -0.71
N PHE A 58 -5.72 -0.61 -1.67
CA PHE A 58 -5.36 -2.02 -1.58
C PHE A 58 -3.95 -2.19 -1.07
N HIS A 59 -3.74 -3.22 -0.25
CA HIS A 59 -2.45 -3.49 0.36
C HIS A 59 -1.37 -3.72 -0.71
N LEU A 60 -0.34 -2.86 -0.71
CA LEU A 60 0.80 -2.91 -1.62
C LEU A 60 0.43 -2.99 -3.12
N LEU A 61 -0.63 -2.30 -3.54
CA LEU A 61 -1.18 -2.37 -4.92
C LEU A 61 -0.12 -2.20 -6.01
N ARG A 62 0.87 -1.34 -5.82
CA ARG A 62 1.91 -1.04 -6.81
C ARG A 62 3.03 -2.09 -6.87
N HIS A 63 3.15 -2.91 -5.83
CA HIS A 63 4.25 -3.85 -5.62
C HIS A 63 3.84 -5.32 -5.77
N TRP A 64 2.55 -5.57 -5.99
CA TRP A 64 1.96 -6.91 -6.12
C TRP A 64 1.07 -7.06 -7.36
N SER A 65 0.59 -8.28 -7.57
CA SER A 65 -0.52 -8.52 -8.49
C SER A 65 -1.81 -7.92 -7.93
N LEU A 66 -2.75 -7.57 -8.79
CA LEU A 66 -4.04 -7.03 -8.34
C LEU A 66 -4.77 -8.05 -7.44
N TYR A 67 -4.67 -9.33 -7.79
CA TYR A 67 -5.26 -10.42 -6.99
C TYR A 67 -4.68 -10.47 -5.58
N ASP A 68 -3.35 -10.48 -5.44
CA ASP A 68 -2.70 -10.58 -4.13
C ASP A 68 -3.02 -9.35 -3.29
N SER A 69 -2.96 -8.15 -3.87
CA SER A 69 -3.27 -6.92 -3.16
C SER A 69 -4.70 -6.91 -2.59
N ILE A 70 -5.68 -7.37 -3.36
CA ILE A 70 -7.06 -7.51 -2.85
C ILE A 70 -7.13 -8.59 -1.78
N TYR A 71 -6.47 -9.74 -2.01
CA TYR A 71 -6.51 -10.88 -1.10
C TYR A 71 -5.97 -10.55 0.30
N TYR A 72 -4.96 -9.70 0.37
CA TYR A 72 -4.34 -9.28 1.63
C TYR A 72 -4.90 -7.98 2.22
N THR A 73 -5.84 -7.31 1.54
CA THR A 73 -6.48 -6.11 2.08
C THR A 73 -7.47 -6.49 3.18
N HIS A 74 -7.31 -5.89 4.36
CA HIS A 74 -8.11 -6.22 5.57
C HIS A 74 -9.63 -6.24 5.32
N ASP A 75 -10.17 -5.18 4.73
CA ASP A 75 -11.62 -5.07 4.54
C ASP A 75 -12.13 -6.11 3.54
N MET A 76 -11.33 -6.44 2.53
CA MET A 76 -11.65 -7.47 1.55
C MET A 76 -11.58 -8.87 2.18
N ILE A 77 -10.61 -9.13 3.06
CA ILE A 77 -10.53 -10.38 3.82
C ILE A 77 -11.83 -10.64 4.58
N ILE A 78 -12.38 -9.62 5.24
CA ILE A 78 -13.60 -9.74 6.03
C ILE A 78 -14.84 -9.86 5.13
N SER A 79 -15.01 -8.98 4.14
CA SER A 79 -16.19 -8.97 3.27
C SER A 79 -16.32 -10.26 2.47
N PHE A 80 -15.21 -10.77 1.91
CA PHE A 80 -15.22 -12.00 1.11
C PHE A 80 -14.98 -13.27 1.92
N LYS A 81 -14.65 -13.17 3.21
CA LYS A 81 -14.27 -14.32 4.06
C LYS A 81 -13.16 -15.15 3.43
N LEU A 82 -12.04 -14.48 3.12
CA LEU A 82 -10.97 -15.04 2.29
C LEU A 82 -10.22 -16.24 2.91
N TRP A 83 -10.45 -16.53 4.19
CA TRP A 83 -9.99 -17.76 4.85
C TRP A 83 -10.75 -19.03 4.42
N SER A 84 -11.78 -18.89 3.58
CA SER A 84 -12.60 -20.00 3.06
C SER A 84 -12.43 -20.19 1.56
N SER A 85 -12.47 -21.44 1.09
CA SER A 85 -12.49 -21.79 -0.34
C SER A 85 -13.66 -21.18 -1.11
N ARG A 86 -14.81 -20.98 -0.44
CA ARG A 86 -15.96 -20.26 -1.00
C ARG A 86 -15.63 -18.78 -1.22
N GLY A 87 -14.95 -18.14 -0.27
CA GLY A 87 -14.53 -16.74 -0.37
C GLY A 87 -13.55 -16.51 -1.51
N LEU A 88 -12.57 -17.42 -1.67
CA LEU A 88 -11.65 -17.40 -2.81
C LEU A 88 -12.36 -17.50 -4.16
N SER A 89 -13.42 -18.31 -4.25
CA SER A 89 -14.24 -18.42 -5.46
C SER A 89 -15.04 -17.14 -5.72
N GLN A 90 -15.59 -16.52 -4.66
CA GLN A 90 -16.28 -15.24 -4.75
C GLN A 90 -15.35 -14.09 -5.14
N LEU A 91 -14.08 -14.09 -4.70
CA LEU A 91 -13.08 -13.10 -5.12
C LEU A 91 -12.80 -13.19 -6.63
N LYS A 92 -12.70 -14.40 -7.18
CA LYS A 92 -12.54 -14.60 -8.64
C LYS A 92 -13.78 -14.15 -9.41
N GLU A 93 -14.98 -14.41 -8.87
CA GLU A 93 -16.23 -13.89 -9.42
C GLU A 93 -16.27 -12.35 -9.40
N PHE A 94 -15.83 -11.73 -8.31
CA PHE A 94 -15.72 -10.27 -8.21
C PHE A 94 -14.77 -9.70 -9.27
N LEU A 95 -13.60 -10.30 -9.49
CA LEU A 95 -12.67 -9.89 -10.54
C LEU A 95 -13.27 -10.06 -11.95
N ALA A 96 -14.07 -11.10 -12.17
CA ALA A 96 -14.80 -11.31 -13.41
C ALA A 96 -15.90 -10.24 -13.60
N ASP A 97 -16.63 -9.90 -12.54
CA ASP A 97 -17.64 -8.84 -12.54
C ASP A 97 -17.04 -7.44 -12.78
N LEU A 98 -15.80 -7.21 -12.35
CA LEU A 98 -15.02 -6.00 -12.69
C LEU A 98 -14.63 -5.95 -14.19
N GLY A 99 -14.79 -7.06 -14.92
CA GLY A 99 -14.46 -7.19 -16.33
C GLY A 99 -12.96 -7.34 -16.60
N ILE A 100 -12.21 -7.88 -15.64
CA ILE A 100 -10.75 -8.03 -15.72
C ILE A 100 -10.41 -9.49 -16.08
N PRO A 101 -9.72 -9.74 -17.19
CA PRO A 101 -9.33 -11.10 -17.55
C PRO A 101 -8.25 -11.62 -16.60
N LYS A 102 -8.24 -12.95 -16.39
CA LYS A 102 -7.31 -13.63 -15.47
C LYS A 102 -5.84 -13.24 -15.64
N ARG A 103 -5.38 -13.17 -16.90
CA ARG A 103 -4.01 -12.77 -17.22
C ARG A 103 -3.63 -11.40 -16.64
N GLU A 104 -4.58 -10.48 -16.56
CA GLU A 104 -4.33 -9.09 -16.14
C GLU A 104 -4.30 -8.91 -14.63
N TYR A 105 -5.07 -9.70 -13.88
CA TYR A 105 -5.06 -9.59 -12.41
C TYR A 105 -3.98 -10.45 -11.74
N GLU A 106 -3.45 -11.49 -12.42
CA GLU A 106 -2.36 -12.35 -11.90
C GLU A 106 -0.97 -11.75 -12.16
N GLN A 107 -0.82 -10.90 -13.18
CA GLN A 107 0.43 -10.17 -13.40
C GLN A 107 0.59 -9.01 -12.41
N TYR A 108 1.82 -8.49 -12.29
CA TYR A 108 2.06 -7.31 -11.47
C TYR A 108 1.20 -6.13 -11.92
N TYR A 109 0.64 -5.42 -10.97
CA TYR A 109 -0.21 -4.27 -11.25
C TYR A 109 0.51 -3.24 -12.11
N ARG A 110 1.82 -3.04 -11.94
CA ARG A 110 2.61 -2.11 -12.77
C ARG A 110 2.54 -2.46 -14.27
N ASP A 111 2.50 -3.74 -14.60
CA ASP A 111 2.49 -4.27 -15.98
C ASP A 111 1.06 -4.39 -16.56
N MET A 112 0.04 -4.27 -15.70
CA MET A 112 -1.36 -4.31 -16.11
C MET A 112 -1.73 -3.17 -17.07
N ASN A 113 -2.57 -3.48 -18.06
CA ASN A 113 -3.00 -2.51 -19.06
C ASN A 113 -3.75 -1.33 -18.41
N ILE A 114 -3.40 -0.12 -18.82
CA ILE A 114 -3.95 1.15 -18.32
C ILE A 114 -5.48 1.19 -18.42
N LYS A 115 -6.07 0.57 -19.44
CA LYS A 115 -7.53 0.47 -19.59
C LYS A 115 -8.19 -0.16 -18.36
N TYR A 116 -7.61 -1.22 -17.81
CA TYR A 116 -8.17 -1.88 -16.63
C TYR A 116 -7.92 -1.06 -15.37
N LYS A 117 -6.72 -0.47 -15.21
CA LYS A 117 -6.40 0.44 -14.09
C LYS A 117 -7.43 1.56 -13.94
N LEU A 118 -7.80 2.19 -15.05
CA LEU A 118 -8.81 3.27 -15.07
C LEU A 118 -10.23 2.77 -14.82
N ASN A 119 -10.54 1.53 -15.24
CA ASN A 119 -11.87 0.96 -15.06
C ASN A 119 -12.10 0.46 -13.64
N ILE A 120 -11.08 -0.09 -12.95
CA ILE A 120 -11.20 -0.64 -11.60
C ILE A 120 -11.84 0.35 -10.64
N LYS A 121 -11.32 1.59 -10.58
CA LYS A 121 -11.84 2.63 -9.69
C LYS A 121 -13.33 2.92 -9.94
N LYS A 122 -13.73 3.00 -11.21
CA LYS A 122 -15.14 3.24 -11.61
C LYS A 122 -16.04 2.07 -11.23
N GLN A 123 -15.57 0.84 -11.42
CA GLN A 123 -16.36 -0.36 -11.11
C GLN A 123 -16.50 -0.56 -9.60
N ILE A 124 -15.45 -0.33 -8.80
CA ILE A 124 -15.53 -0.45 -7.33
C ILE A 124 -16.56 0.52 -6.75
N LEU A 125 -16.71 1.71 -7.34
CA LEU A 125 -17.71 2.70 -6.93
C LEU A 125 -19.15 2.33 -7.35
N ASN A 126 -19.33 1.30 -8.18
CA ASN A 126 -20.64 0.89 -8.62
C ASN A 126 -21.43 0.24 -7.47
N LYS A 127 -22.54 0.87 -7.09
CA LYS A 127 -23.45 0.40 -6.02
C LYS A 127 -23.87 -1.06 -6.20
N ARG A 128 -24.07 -1.53 -7.44
CA ARG A 128 -24.44 -2.92 -7.70
C ARG A 128 -23.42 -3.94 -7.16
N LEU A 129 -22.13 -3.62 -7.25
CA LEU A 129 -21.07 -4.49 -6.76
C LEU A 129 -20.94 -4.39 -5.25
N GLN A 130 -21.08 -3.19 -4.71
CA GLN A 130 -21.14 -2.95 -3.28
C GLN A 130 -22.27 -3.75 -2.61
N ASP A 131 -23.48 -3.74 -3.18
CA ASP A 131 -24.63 -4.47 -2.64
C ASP A 131 -24.45 -5.99 -2.72
N LYS A 132 -23.78 -6.49 -3.76
CA LYS A 132 -23.54 -7.93 -3.96
C LYS A 132 -22.50 -8.49 -2.99
N TYR A 133 -21.43 -7.74 -2.73
CA TYR A 133 -20.26 -8.22 -1.98
C TYR A 133 -20.09 -7.59 -0.60
N HIS A 134 -20.96 -6.63 -0.24
CA HIS A 134 -21.01 -5.96 1.05
C HIS A 134 -19.65 -5.39 1.51
N TYR A 135 -18.87 -4.84 0.59
CA TYR A 135 -17.63 -4.14 0.92
C TYR A 135 -17.89 -2.65 1.14
N THR A 136 -17.06 -2.02 1.97
CA THR A 136 -17.18 -0.59 2.26
C THR A 136 -16.40 0.21 1.23
N THR A 137 -17.08 0.96 0.38
CA THR A 137 -16.44 1.80 -0.65
C THR A 137 -15.54 2.88 -0.05
N ASN A 138 -15.95 3.46 1.08
CA ASN A 138 -15.24 4.57 1.73
C ASN A 138 -13.89 4.17 2.33
N THR A 139 -13.66 2.87 2.55
CA THR A 139 -12.38 2.35 3.06
C THR A 139 -11.49 1.79 1.95
N ILE A 140 -12.06 1.53 0.77
CA ILE A 140 -11.31 1.07 -0.40
C ILE A 140 -10.85 2.25 -1.26
N ILE A 141 -11.67 3.28 -1.43
CA ILE A 141 -11.28 4.49 -2.16
C ILE A 141 -11.07 5.58 -1.12
N LEU A 142 -9.82 5.99 -0.93
CA LEU A 142 -9.48 7.04 0.02
C LEU A 142 -8.82 8.23 -0.67
N PRO A 143 -9.16 9.45 -0.24
CA PRO A 143 -8.36 10.63 -0.59
C PRO A 143 -6.97 10.47 0.02
N THR A 144 -5.96 10.44 -0.83
CA THR A 144 -4.57 10.28 -0.42
C THR A 144 -3.66 11.20 -1.23
N PHE A 145 -2.39 11.19 -0.89
CA PHE A 145 -1.36 11.88 -1.64
C PHE A 145 -0.58 10.86 -2.44
N LEU A 146 -0.10 11.23 -3.61
CA LEU A 146 0.80 10.42 -4.40
C LEU A 146 2.05 11.24 -4.68
N LEU A 147 3.20 10.70 -4.28
CA LEU A 147 4.49 11.26 -4.65
C LEU A 147 4.89 10.68 -6.00
N THR A 148 5.18 11.56 -6.94
CA THR A 148 5.70 11.21 -8.25
C THR A 148 7.06 11.85 -8.43
N SER A 149 8.05 11.05 -8.84
CA SER A 149 9.40 11.51 -9.13
C SER A 149 9.88 10.89 -10.43
N GLY A 150 10.48 11.71 -11.30
CA GLY A 150 10.87 11.29 -12.65
C GLY A 150 9.72 10.67 -13.44
N PHE A 151 10.03 9.64 -14.24
CA PHE A 151 9.08 9.02 -15.17
C PHE A 151 8.34 7.80 -14.61
N THR A 152 8.96 7.07 -13.68
CA THR A 152 8.50 5.74 -13.26
C THR A 152 8.14 5.65 -11.78
N LEU A 153 8.72 6.50 -10.93
CA LEU A 153 8.54 6.39 -9.49
C LEU A 153 7.21 7.02 -9.06
N LYS A 154 6.32 6.17 -8.52
CA LYS A 154 5.07 6.58 -7.89
C LYS A 154 4.99 5.91 -6.52
N LEU A 155 5.02 6.72 -5.47
CA LEU A 155 4.98 6.24 -4.09
C LEU A 155 3.69 6.68 -3.42
N SER A 156 2.96 5.70 -2.89
CA SER A 156 1.86 5.95 -1.96
C SER A 156 2.43 6.14 -0.55
N PRO A 157 1.97 7.13 0.23
CA PRO A 157 2.31 7.30 1.63
C PRO A 157 2.10 6.02 2.43
N GLN A 158 1.04 5.27 2.09
CA GLN A 158 0.74 3.99 2.72
C GLN A 158 1.86 2.95 2.48
N ASP A 159 2.35 2.83 1.25
CA ASP A 159 3.42 1.89 0.92
C ASP A 159 4.72 2.27 1.64
N ILE A 160 5.00 3.58 1.77
CA ILE A 160 6.15 4.09 2.55
C ILE A 160 6.01 3.69 4.02
N VAL A 161 4.83 3.91 4.61
CA VAL A 161 4.57 3.53 6.01
C VAL A 161 4.76 2.04 6.21
N TYR A 162 4.25 1.19 5.30
CA TYR A 162 4.45 -0.25 5.40
C TYR A 162 5.93 -0.64 5.31
N SER A 163 6.69 -0.06 4.38
CA SER A 163 8.13 -0.29 4.27
C SER A 163 8.90 0.12 5.53
N VAL A 164 8.54 1.25 6.14
CA VAL A 164 9.18 1.76 7.37
C VAL A 164 8.79 0.88 8.56
N MET A 165 7.54 0.43 8.61
CA MET A 165 7.02 -0.42 9.67
C MET A 165 7.67 -1.81 9.66
N SER A 166 7.75 -2.44 8.49
CA SER A 166 8.35 -3.77 8.33
C SER A 166 9.84 -3.77 8.65
N THR A 167 10.58 -2.73 8.25
CA THR A 167 12.01 -2.58 8.57
C THR A 167 12.23 -2.40 10.07
N LEU A 168 11.34 -1.68 10.76
CA LEU A 168 11.38 -1.54 12.21
C LEU A 168 11.04 -2.85 12.95
N GLN A 169 10.15 -3.66 12.39
CA GLN A 169 9.73 -4.94 12.96
C GLN A 169 10.74 -6.07 12.72
N THR A 170 11.70 -5.86 11.83
CA THR A 170 12.75 -6.84 11.55
C THR A 170 13.71 -6.89 12.73
N SER A 171 13.70 -7.99 13.47
CA SER A 171 14.76 -8.31 14.41
C SER A 171 15.94 -8.85 13.60
N SER A 172 17.12 -8.20 13.67
CA SER A 172 18.27 -8.77 13.00
C SER A 172 18.65 -10.05 13.74
N SER A 173 18.50 -11.20 13.09
CA SER A 173 18.78 -12.50 13.71
C SER A 173 20.28 -12.74 13.92
N THR A 174 21.10 -11.70 13.83
CA THR A 174 22.54 -11.72 13.97
C THR A 174 22.95 -11.22 15.34
N THR A 175 22.75 -12.05 16.37
CA THR A 175 23.76 -12.38 17.40
C THR A 175 23.12 -13.21 18.51
N THR A 176 23.63 -14.41 18.70
CA THR A 176 23.32 -15.36 19.79
C THR A 176 23.83 -14.92 21.17
N THR A 177 23.91 -13.61 21.44
CA THR A 177 24.41 -13.08 22.72
C THR A 177 23.43 -12.07 23.29
N THR A 178 22.58 -12.58 24.19
CA THR A 178 21.59 -11.86 24.99
C THR A 178 22.28 -10.99 26.06
N THR A 179 22.74 -9.82 25.68
CA THR A 179 23.06 -8.73 26.61
C THR A 179 22.14 -7.55 26.29
N SER A 180 21.59 -6.86 27.28
CA SER A 180 20.64 -5.75 27.04
C SER A 180 21.18 -4.65 26.12
N THR A 181 22.50 -4.56 25.97
CA THR A 181 23.20 -3.68 25.03
C THR A 181 23.08 -4.13 23.56
N SER A 182 23.07 -5.44 23.26
CA SER A 182 22.94 -5.94 21.88
C SER A 182 21.56 -5.66 21.29
N ILE A 183 20.50 -5.83 22.09
CA ILE A 183 19.12 -5.51 21.71
C ILE A 183 18.97 -4.01 21.41
N MET A 184 19.60 -3.14 22.21
CA MET A 184 19.56 -1.69 22.00
C MET A 184 20.30 -1.25 20.73
N ILE A 185 21.43 -1.90 20.42
CA ILE A 185 22.20 -1.68 19.20
C ILE A 185 21.39 -2.11 17.97
N ASP A 186 20.72 -3.26 18.03
CA ASP A 186 19.86 -3.77 16.95
C ASP A 186 18.68 -2.81 16.68
N LEU A 187 17.98 -2.36 17.72
CA LEU A 187 16.90 -1.38 17.58
C LEU A 187 17.38 -0.06 16.95
N THR A 188 18.56 0.40 17.34
CA THR A 188 19.16 1.62 16.78
C THR A 188 19.49 1.45 15.30
N GLN A 189 19.96 0.27 14.91
CA GLN A 189 20.23 -0.08 13.52
C GLN A 189 18.93 -0.17 12.71
N CYS A 190 17.89 -0.84 13.21
CA CYS A 190 16.59 -0.90 12.55
C CYS A 190 15.97 0.48 12.39
N PHE A 191 16.09 1.35 13.39
CA PHE A 191 15.64 2.74 13.30
C PHE A 191 16.40 3.53 12.21
N SER A 192 17.72 3.36 12.13
CA SER A 192 18.54 3.99 11.08
C SER A 192 18.15 3.51 9.68
N LEU A 193 17.92 2.21 9.50
CA LEU A 193 17.44 1.63 8.24
C LEU A 193 16.04 2.13 7.89
N ALA A 194 15.12 2.18 8.86
CA ALA A 194 13.78 2.72 8.67
C ALA A 194 13.82 4.21 8.24
N LEU A 195 14.72 5.01 8.83
CA LEU A 195 14.93 6.40 8.41
C LEU A 195 15.48 6.49 6.98
N SER A 196 16.38 5.58 6.58
CA SER A 196 16.91 5.54 5.21
C SER A 196 15.82 5.24 4.16
N CYS A 197 14.76 4.51 4.51
CA CYS A 197 13.62 4.25 3.63
C CYS A 197 12.83 5.51 3.26
N LEU A 198 12.88 6.55 4.09
CA LEU A 198 12.24 7.84 3.79
C LEU A 198 13.03 8.67 2.77
N ASN A 199 14.30 8.32 2.53
CA ASN A 199 15.11 8.97 1.53
C ASN A 199 14.76 8.44 0.13
N TYR A 200 14.01 9.24 -0.64
CA TYR A 200 13.59 8.85 -2.00
C TYR A 200 14.76 8.63 -2.97
N ASN A 201 15.97 9.12 -2.65
CA ASN A 201 17.19 8.85 -3.42
C ASN A 201 17.71 7.42 -3.23
N GLN A 202 17.41 6.79 -2.09
CA GLN A 202 17.86 5.44 -1.74
C GLN A 202 16.68 4.46 -1.79
N LEU A 203 16.22 4.17 -3.00
CA LEU A 203 15.05 3.31 -3.21
C LEU A 203 15.30 1.84 -2.82
N GLU A 204 16.55 1.39 -2.78
CA GLU A 204 16.89 -0.01 -2.43
C GLU A 204 16.37 -0.40 -1.05
N GLN A 205 16.58 0.44 -0.03
CA GLN A 205 16.13 0.17 1.34
C GLN A 205 14.60 0.15 1.43
N TYR A 206 13.94 1.04 0.70
CA TYR A 206 12.48 1.02 0.56
C TYR A 206 11.99 -0.28 -0.08
N ILE A 207 12.61 -0.75 -1.16
CA ILE A 207 12.21 -2.00 -1.82
C ILE A 207 12.40 -3.19 -0.88
N ASN A 208 13.52 -3.25 -0.15
CA ASN A 208 13.77 -4.28 0.85
C ASN A 208 12.70 -4.28 1.95
N GLY A 209 12.32 -3.09 2.45
CA GLY A 209 11.23 -2.97 3.42
C GLY A 209 9.88 -3.45 2.87
N ILE A 210 9.58 -3.14 1.61
CA ILE A 210 8.37 -3.67 0.95
C ILE A 210 8.42 -5.19 0.85
N GLU A 211 9.57 -5.81 0.53
CA GLU A 211 9.71 -7.27 0.50
C GLU A 211 9.47 -7.90 1.87
N LEU A 212 9.98 -7.29 2.95
CA LEU A 212 9.73 -7.71 4.32
C LEU A 212 8.24 -7.61 4.67
N GLU A 213 7.56 -6.52 4.30
CA GLU A 213 6.12 -6.39 4.54
C GLU A 213 5.33 -7.51 3.84
N LYS A 214 5.71 -7.86 2.61
CA LYS A 214 5.07 -8.97 1.89
C LYS A 214 5.18 -10.29 2.64
N ILE A 215 6.29 -10.53 3.32
CA ILE A 215 6.51 -11.71 4.16
C ILE A 215 5.62 -11.63 5.41
N TYR A 216 5.62 -10.50 6.11
CA TYR A 216 4.80 -10.30 7.31
C TYR A 216 3.31 -10.45 7.05
N THR A 217 2.82 -9.87 5.96
CA THR A 217 1.42 -9.95 5.56
C THR A 217 1.01 -11.39 5.23
N LYS A 218 1.87 -12.16 4.56
CA LYS A 218 1.65 -13.60 4.33
C LYS A 218 1.59 -14.39 5.63
N LYS A 219 2.54 -14.15 6.53
CA LYS A 219 2.60 -14.80 7.85
C LYS A 219 1.35 -14.49 8.68
N LYS A 220 0.93 -13.23 8.73
CA LYS A 220 -0.30 -12.79 9.41
C LYS A 220 -1.54 -13.45 8.82
N HIS A 221 -1.64 -13.53 7.50
CA HIS A 221 -2.79 -14.16 6.85
C HIS A 221 -2.85 -15.66 7.15
N TYR A 222 -1.72 -16.38 7.04
CA TYR A 222 -1.63 -17.79 7.40
C TYR A 222 -2.09 -18.04 8.84
N LEU A 223 -1.66 -17.19 9.78
CA LEU A 223 -2.12 -17.26 11.17
C LEU A 223 -3.64 -17.09 11.29
N ILE A 224 -4.23 -16.13 10.56
CA ILE A 224 -5.68 -15.94 10.56
C ILE A 224 -6.40 -17.18 10.02
N GLU A 225 -5.91 -17.77 8.93
CA GLU A 225 -6.47 -18.99 8.36
C GLU A 225 -6.38 -20.18 9.32
N THR A 226 -5.22 -20.40 9.97
CA THR A 226 -5.03 -21.50 10.92
C THR A 226 -5.94 -21.33 12.13
N LEU A 227 -6.05 -20.12 12.68
CA LEU A 227 -6.90 -19.83 13.85
C LEU A 227 -8.39 -20.04 13.56
N LEU A 228 -8.86 -19.62 12.39
CA LEU A 228 -10.27 -19.78 12.01
C LEU A 228 -10.60 -21.21 11.59
N GLN A 229 -9.63 -21.99 11.10
CA GLN A 229 -9.80 -23.40 10.78
C GLN A 229 -9.76 -24.30 12.03
N SER A 230 -8.93 -23.97 13.02
CA SER A 230 -8.79 -24.77 14.24
C SER A 230 -10.00 -24.68 15.16
N ASP A 231 -10.66 -23.52 15.26
CA ASP A 231 -11.73 -23.28 16.22
C ASP A 231 -13.05 -22.85 15.55
N LYS A 232 -13.86 -23.82 15.10
CA LYS A 232 -15.24 -23.57 14.62
C LYS A 232 -16.23 -23.20 15.73
N ASN A 233 -15.85 -23.33 17.01
CA ASN A 233 -16.74 -23.24 18.17
C ASN A 233 -16.32 -22.18 19.20
N LEU A 234 -15.54 -21.16 18.83
CA LEU A 234 -15.23 -20.08 19.76
C LEU A 234 -16.47 -19.20 19.98
N THR A 235 -17.20 -19.44 21.06
CA THR A 235 -18.12 -18.45 21.62
C THR A 235 -17.27 -17.35 22.24
N PHE A 236 -17.27 -16.17 21.62
CA PHE A 236 -16.55 -14.99 22.09
C PHE A 236 -17.21 -14.39 23.35
N ASN A 237 -17.31 -15.18 24.42
CA ASN A 237 -17.72 -14.70 25.72
C ASN A 237 -16.46 -14.35 26.53
N ASN A 238 -16.04 -13.10 26.36
CA ASN A 238 -15.25 -12.29 27.30
C ASN A 238 -13.81 -12.65 27.70
N THR A 239 -13.09 -13.53 26.98
CA THR A 239 -11.62 -13.60 27.15
C THR A 239 -10.90 -13.99 25.86
N ILE A 240 -10.35 -12.99 25.17
CA ILE A 240 -9.50 -13.10 23.98
C ILE A 240 -8.02 -13.50 24.23
N PRO A 241 -7.43 -13.58 25.47
CA PRO A 241 -5.98 -13.48 25.60
C PRO A 241 -5.16 -14.76 25.33
N PHE A 242 -5.75 -15.94 25.08
CA PHE A 242 -4.98 -17.21 25.10
C PHE A 242 -4.48 -17.75 23.76
N ILE A 243 -4.88 -17.16 22.63
CA ILE A 243 -4.62 -17.76 21.31
C ILE A 243 -3.17 -17.51 20.81
N LEU A 244 -2.54 -16.42 21.23
CA LEU A 244 -1.17 -16.07 20.83
C LEU A 244 -0.07 -16.91 21.51
N LEU A 245 -0.37 -17.61 22.61
CA LEU A 245 0.62 -18.44 23.32
C LEU A 245 0.91 -19.77 22.60
N LYS A 246 0.06 -20.20 21.67
CA LYS A 246 0.17 -21.50 20.98
C LYS A 246 0.85 -21.42 19.61
N PHE A 247 0.93 -20.23 19.02
CA PHE A 247 1.54 -20.02 17.71
C PHE A 247 2.88 -19.31 17.90
N ASP A 248 3.92 -19.93 17.36
CA ASP A 248 5.35 -19.57 17.47
C ASP A 248 5.58 -18.05 17.55
N GLN A 249 6.08 -17.57 18.69
CA GLN A 249 6.66 -16.22 18.82
C GLN A 249 7.82 -16.02 17.81
N ASN A 250 8.37 -17.11 17.29
CA ASN A 250 9.41 -17.14 16.27
C ASN A 250 8.89 -16.92 14.84
N MET A 251 7.57 -16.95 14.60
CA MET A 251 7.02 -16.78 13.25
C MET A 251 7.34 -15.38 12.68
N PHE A 252 7.45 -14.37 13.55
CA PHE A 252 7.83 -12.99 13.16
C PHE A 252 9.33 -12.73 13.22
N ASN A 253 10.11 -13.63 13.81
CA ASN A 253 11.58 -13.57 13.87
C ASN A 253 12.16 -14.55 12.84
N SER A 254 12.06 -14.20 11.56
CA SER A 254 12.77 -14.86 10.45
C SER A 254 12.67 -14.05 9.18
#